data_AF-A0ABD1H136-F1
#
_entry.id   AF-A0ABD1H136-F1
#
_cell.length_a   1.000
_cell.length_b   1.000
_cell.length_c   1.000
_cell.angle_alpha   90.00
_cell.angle_beta   90.00
_cell.angle_gamma   90.00
#
_symmetry.space_group_name_H-M   'P 1'
#
loop_
_entity.id
_entity.type
_entity.pdbx_description
1 polymer ?
#
loop_
_entity_poly.entity_id
_entity_poly.type
_entity_poly.pdbx_seq_one_letter_code
_entity_poly.pdbx_strand_id
1 'polypeptide(L)'
;MTQPERPALLKQATLEALGYVCEEISDEDLVQDEVNAVLTAVVQGMNVSEQNSDIRLAATRALYNALDFARTNFDNEMERNYIMKVICDAALANQTEIRKAAFECLVSIASTYYEMFETYMQKIFELTLNAVKADEEAVSLEAIEFWSTICDEELDIEGNEVPEIGNSNSEDTIYISAHAARNSAQTG
;
A
#
# COMPACT_ATOMS: atom_id res chain seq x y z
N MET A 1 -6.41 8.54 39.40
CA MET A 1 -5.56 9.10 38.32
C MET A 1 -5.34 8.01 37.28
N THR A 2 -6.25 7.87 36.32
CA THR A 2 -6.02 7.04 35.13
C THR A 2 -5.15 7.89 34.19
N GLN A 3 -3.88 7.52 34.02
CA GLN A 3 -2.97 8.26 33.15
C GLN A 3 -3.38 8.04 31.68
N PRO A 4 -3.77 9.09 30.94
CA PRO A 4 -4.16 8.97 29.54
C PRO A 4 -3.01 8.49 28.62
N GLU A 5 -1.76 8.55 29.07
CA GLU A 5 -0.59 8.06 28.32
C GLU A 5 -0.44 6.53 28.32
N ARG A 6 -0.91 5.82 29.37
CA ARG A 6 -0.76 4.35 29.44
C ARG A 6 -1.51 3.61 28.33
N PRO A 7 -2.77 3.96 28.00
CA PRO A 7 -3.48 3.35 26.87
C PRO A 7 -2.78 3.59 25.53
N ALA A 8 -2.17 4.76 25.33
CA ALA A 8 -1.48 5.09 24.09
C ALA A 8 -0.19 4.26 23.90
N LEU A 9 0.64 4.19 24.94
CA LEU A 9 1.85 3.36 24.94
C LEU A 9 1.52 1.87 24.74
N LEU A 10 0.46 1.37 25.38
CA LEU A 10 0.04 -0.02 25.21
C LEU A 10 -0.40 -0.31 23.78
N LYS A 11 -1.19 0.59 23.16
CA LYS A 11 -1.58 0.46 21.76
C LYS A 11 -0.38 0.44 20.83
N GLN A 12 0.53 1.40 20.98
CA GLN A 12 1.75 1.47 20.18
C GLN A 12 2.57 0.18 20.29
N ALA A 13 2.90 -0.23 21.53
CA ALA A 13 3.69 -1.44 21.78
C ALA A 13 3.00 -2.71 21.26
N THR A 14 1.66 -2.76 21.29
CA THR A 14 0.89 -3.89 20.74
C THR A 14 1.03 -3.92 19.21
N LEU A 15 0.92 -2.77 18.53
CA LEU A 15 1.06 -2.70 17.08
C LEU A 15 2.49 -3.00 16.62
N GLU A 16 3.50 -2.53 17.35
CA GLU A 16 4.91 -2.89 17.11
C GLU A 16 5.11 -4.40 17.27
N ALA A 17 4.55 -5.01 18.33
CA ALA A 17 4.62 -6.46 18.52
C ALA A 17 3.91 -7.24 17.40
N LEU A 18 2.76 -6.77 16.93
CA LEU A 18 2.09 -7.36 15.77
C LEU A 18 2.96 -7.26 14.51
N GLY A 19 3.59 -6.10 14.27
CA GLY A 19 4.51 -5.92 13.15
C GLY A 19 5.66 -6.92 13.17
N TYR A 20 6.30 -7.14 14.33
CA TYR A 20 7.37 -8.13 14.46
C TYR A 20 6.88 -9.57 14.29
N VAL A 21 5.65 -9.88 14.70
CA VAL A 21 5.08 -11.21 14.45
C VAL A 21 4.85 -11.42 12.95
N CYS A 22 4.28 -10.43 12.27
CA CYS A 22 4.04 -10.49 10.82
C CYS A 22 5.33 -10.57 9.99
N GLU A 23 6.45 -10.03 10.48
CA GLU A 23 7.75 -10.13 9.79
C GLU A 23 8.34 -11.56 9.80
N GLU A 24 8.04 -12.35 10.83
CA GLU A 24 8.70 -13.63 11.09
C GLU A 24 7.81 -14.85 10.81
N ILE A 25 6.49 -14.67 10.75
CA ILE A 25 5.52 -15.76 10.57
C ILE A 25 5.34 -16.12 9.08
N SER A 26 5.12 -17.39 8.77
CA SER A 26 4.77 -17.82 7.42
C SER A 26 3.26 -17.74 7.20
N ASP A 27 2.84 -17.53 5.95
CA ASP A 27 1.43 -17.51 5.55
C ASP A 27 0.67 -18.79 5.91
N GLU A 28 1.39 -19.92 6.04
CA GLU A 28 0.81 -21.21 6.41
C GLU A 28 0.48 -21.32 7.92
N ASP A 29 1.05 -20.45 8.75
CA ASP A 29 0.94 -20.52 10.21
C ASP A 29 -0.27 -19.75 10.76
N LEU A 30 -0.89 -18.87 9.96
CA LEU A 30 -2.06 -18.07 10.36
C LEU A 30 -3.33 -18.57 9.69
N VAL A 31 -4.41 -18.72 10.46
CA VAL A 31 -5.74 -18.92 9.88
C VAL A 31 -6.37 -17.58 9.49
N GLN A 32 -7.26 -17.59 8.50
CA GLN A 32 -7.86 -16.36 7.97
C GLN A 32 -8.52 -15.46 9.04
N ASP A 33 -9.11 -16.05 10.09
CA ASP A 33 -9.73 -15.28 11.18
C ASP A 33 -8.69 -14.48 11.98
N GLU A 34 -7.46 -15.00 12.11
CA GLU A 34 -6.34 -14.32 12.79
C GLU A 34 -5.80 -13.19 11.91
N VAL A 35 -5.63 -13.43 10.60
CA VAL A 35 -5.26 -12.39 9.61
C VAL A 35 -6.26 -11.24 9.65
N ASN A 36 -7.57 -11.56 9.61
CA ASN A 36 -8.64 -10.56 9.67
C ASN A 36 -8.57 -9.73 10.97
N ALA A 37 -8.27 -10.37 12.10
CA ALA A 37 -8.13 -9.70 13.39
C ALA A 37 -6.91 -8.76 13.41
N VAL A 38 -5.78 -9.20 12.87
CA VAL A 38 -4.55 -8.39 12.74
C VAL A 38 -4.82 -7.17 11.85
N LEU A 39 -5.32 -7.38 10.64
CA LEU A 39 -5.61 -6.28 9.70
C LEU A 39 -6.63 -5.30 10.28
N THR A 40 -7.65 -5.77 10.98
CA THR A 40 -8.61 -4.89 11.66
C THR A 40 -7.92 -3.99 12.69
N ALA A 41 -7.09 -4.56 13.57
CA ALA A 41 -6.38 -3.82 14.60
C ALA A 41 -5.40 -2.80 13.99
N VAL A 42 -4.66 -3.22 12.97
CA VAL A 42 -3.67 -2.41 12.26
C VAL A 42 -4.33 -1.25 11.52
N VAL A 43 -5.32 -1.51 10.68
CA VAL A 43 -6.00 -0.46 9.90
C VAL A 43 -6.75 0.52 10.82
N GLN A 44 -7.27 0.05 11.96
CA GLN A 44 -7.82 0.93 12.99
C GLN A 44 -6.75 1.85 13.60
N GLY A 45 -5.54 1.34 13.86
CA GLY A 45 -4.42 2.12 14.38
C GLY A 45 -3.90 3.18 13.39
N MET A 46 -3.98 2.92 12.09
CA MET A 46 -3.56 3.85 11.03
C MET A 46 -4.56 5.00 10.80
N ASN A 47 -5.82 4.81 11.19
CA ASN A 47 -6.92 5.70 10.87
C ASN A 47 -6.61 7.17 11.24
N VAL A 48 -7.01 8.11 10.38
CA VAL A 48 -6.78 9.56 10.58
C VAL A 48 -7.38 10.12 11.88
N SER A 49 -8.36 9.42 12.47
CA SER A 49 -8.92 9.79 13.77
C SER A 49 -7.99 9.49 14.96
N GLU A 50 -7.00 8.60 14.81
CA GLU A 50 -5.97 8.37 15.84
C GLU A 50 -5.02 9.57 15.88
N GLN A 51 -4.97 10.25 17.01
CA GLN A 51 -4.25 11.52 17.15
C GLN A 51 -2.77 11.31 17.49
N ASN A 52 -2.41 10.11 17.95
CA ASN A 52 -1.03 9.78 18.27
C ASN A 52 -0.29 9.31 17.01
N SER A 53 0.70 10.09 16.58
CA SER A 53 1.52 9.78 15.40
C SER A 53 2.35 8.52 15.56
N ASP A 54 2.78 8.18 16.77
CA ASP A 54 3.61 7.00 17.03
C ASP A 54 2.77 5.72 16.90
N ILE A 55 1.51 5.76 17.35
CA ILE A 55 0.54 4.68 17.10
C ILE A 55 0.28 4.52 15.61
N ARG A 56 0.03 5.62 14.90
CA ARG A 56 -0.20 5.58 13.45
C ARG A 56 1.01 5.03 12.70
N LEU A 57 2.22 5.46 13.06
CA LEU A 57 3.45 4.98 12.44
C LEU A 57 3.68 3.49 12.71
N ALA A 58 3.52 3.05 13.97
CA ALA A 58 3.63 1.64 14.34
C ALA A 58 2.60 0.79 13.57
N ALA A 59 1.37 1.27 13.44
CA ALA A 59 0.34 0.60 12.67
C ALA A 59 0.67 0.54 11.18
N THR A 60 1.14 1.64 10.55
CA THR A 60 1.50 1.63 9.13
C THR A 60 2.63 0.63 8.84
N ARG A 61 3.65 0.57 9.70
CA ARG A 61 4.73 -0.41 9.58
C ARG A 61 4.25 -1.84 9.79
N ALA A 62 3.34 -2.05 10.76
CA ALA A 62 2.72 -3.36 10.96
C ALA A 62 1.87 -3.78 9.75
N LEU A 63 1.23 -2.83 9.05
CA LEU A 63 0.49 -3.14 7.83
C LEU A 63 1.43 -3.63 6.75
N TYR A 64 2.56 -2.95 6.51
CA TYR A 64 3.56 -3.36 5.52
C TYR A 64 3.93 -4.84 5.68
N ASN A 65 4.28 -5.27 6.89
CA ASN A 65 4.59 -6.67 7.18
C ASN A 65 3.37 -7.60 7.06
N ALA A 66 2.16 -7.10 7.31
CA ALA A 66 0.95 -7.90 7.24
C ALA A 66 0.39 -8.06 5.81
N LEU A 67 0.94 -7.34 4.83
CA LEU A 67 0.45 -7.37 3.45
C LEU A 67 0.61 -8.75 2.83
N ASP A 68 1.67 -9.50 3.13
CA ASP A 68 1.91 -10.82 2.53
C ASP A 68 0.74 -11.79 2.79
N PHE A 69 0.09 -11.68 3.96
CA PHE A 69 -1.05 -12.52 4.36
C PHE A 69 -2.41 -12.01 3.86
N ALA A 70 -2.47 -10.81 3.25
CA ALA A 70 -3.72 -10.09 3.04
C ALA A 70 -4.48 -10.49 1.76
N ARG A 71 -4.09 -11.57 1.07
CA ARG A 71 -4.64 -11.92 -0.25
C ARG A 71 -6.18 -12.02 -0.24
N THR A 72 -6.75 -12.79 0.68
CA THR A 72 -8.21 -12.95 0.80
C THR A 72 -8.92 -11.61 1.04
N ASN A 73 -8.30 -10.71 1.80
CA ASN A 73 -8.82 -9.38 2.09
C ASN A 73 -8.74 -8.46 0.86
N PHE A 74 -7.67 -8.58 0.07
CA PHE A 74 -7.54 -7.87 -1.20
C PHE A 74 -8.48 -8.41 -2.28
N ASP A 75 -8.85 -9.69 -2.26
CA ASP A 75 -9.89 -10.24 -3.15
C ASP A 75 -11.30 -9.72 -2.80
N ASN A 76 -11.53 -9.33 -1.54
CA ASN A 76 -12.77 -8.68 -1.11
C ASN A 76 -12.72 -7.16 -1.38
N GLU A 77 -13.48 -6.69 -2.37
CA GLU A 77 -13.52 -5.29 -2.78
C GLU A 77 -13.77 -4.31 -1.61
N MET A 78 -14.65 -4.64 -0.66
CA MET A 78 -14.97 -3.74 0.45
C MET A 78 -13.78 -3.57 1.39
N GLU A 79 -13.09 -4.68 1.70
CA GLU A 79 -11.94 -4.69 2.59
C GLU A 79 -10.73 -4.03 1.91
N ARG A 80 -10.45 -4.41 0.66
CA ARG A 80 -9.44 -3.77 -0.19
C ARG A 80 -9.64 -2.26 -0.27
N ASN A 81 -10.85 -1.80 -0.57
CA ASN A 81 -11.17 -0.37 -0.63
C ASN A 81 -10.87 0.34 0.68
N TYR A 82 -11.14 -0.31 1.82
CA TYR A 82 -10.87 0.28 3.13
C TYR A 82 -9.37 0.34 3.43
N ILE A 83 -8.61 -0.73 3.14
CA ILE A 83 -7.15 -0.77 3.28
C ILE A 83 -6.51 0.32 2.43
N MET A 84 -6.84 0.37 1.12
CA MET A 84 -6.30 1.34 0.19
C MET A 84 -6.63 2.78 0.58
N LYS A 85 -7.86 3.03 1.08
CA LYS A 85 -8.25 4.34 1.60
C LYS A 85 -7.35 4.75 2.76
N VAL A 86 -7.12 3.87 3.74
CA VAL A 86 -6.35 4.19 4.94
C VAL A 86 -4.86 4.39 4.62
N ILE A 87 -4.30 3.63 3.66
CA ILE A 87 -2.95 3.86 3.13
C ILE A 87 -2.86 5.23 2.44
N CYS A 88 -3.80 5.56 1.56
CA CYS A 88 -3.82 6.85 0.86
C CYS A 88 -3.98 8.03 1.84
N ASP A 89 -4.78 7.89 2.89
CA ASP A 89 -4.91 8.88 3.96
C ASP A 89 -3.58 9.03 4.74
N ALA A 90 -2.86 7.92 4.98
CA ALA A 90 -1.55 7.93 5.63
C ALA A 90 -0.44 8.58 4.77
N ALA A 91 -0.50 8.41 3.44
CA ALA A 91 0.40 9.08 2.49
C ALA A 91 0.24 10.62 2.48
N LEU A 92 -0.83 11.15 3.07
CA LEU A 92 -1.09 12.57 3.25
C LEU A 92 -0.83 13.06 4.69
N ALA A 93 -0.25 12.23 5.56
CA ALA A 93 0.03 12.60 6.94
C ALA A 93 1.03 13.76 7.05
N ASN A 94 0.94 14.55 8.13
CA ASN A 94 1.90 15.62 8.39
C ASN A 94 3.30 15.07 8.73
N GLN A 95 3.38 13.85 9.27
CA GLN A 95 4.62 13.21 9.68
C GLN A 95 5.25 12.47 8.51
N THR A 96 6.48 12.83 8.19
CA THR A 96 7.25 12.26 7.07
C THR A 96 7.43 10.75 7.20
N GLU A 97 7.70 10.25 8.41
CA GLU A 97 7.84 8.82 8.66
C GLU A 97 6.55 8.03 8.34
N ILE A 98 5.37 8.61 8.60
CA ILE A 98 4.09 7.96 8.27
C ILE A 98 3.87 7.97 6.77
N ARG A 99 4.19 9.09 6.09
CA ARG A 99 4.09 9.17 4.62
C ARG A 99 5.02 8.14 3.97
N LYS A 100 6.28 8.10 4.38
CA LYS A 100 7.27 7.12 3.89
C LYS A 100 6.73 5.69 4.04
N ALA A 101 6.31 5.30 5.24
CA ALA A 101 5.78 3.96 5.49
C ALA A 101 4.52 3.65 4.67
N ALA A 102 3.69 4.66 4.39
CA ALA A 102 2.52 4.47 3.52
C ALA A 102 2.93 4.25 2.05
N PHE A 103 3.97 4.94 1.55
CA PHE A 103 4.50 4.67 0.22
C PHE A 103 5.20 3.31 0.14
N GLU A 104 5.92 2.87 1.17
CA GLU A 104 6.46 1.50 1.26
C GLU A 104 5.33 0.45 1.14
N CYS A 105 4.17 0.69 1.78
CA CYS A 105 2.99 -0.16 1.59
C CYS A 105 2.51 -0.13 0.13
N LEU A 106 2.45 1.04 -0.52
CA LEU A 106 2.02 1.14 -1.92
C LEU A 106 2.98 0.38 -2.86
N VAL A 107 4.29 0.43 -2.61
CA VAL A 107 5.32 -0.33 -3.35
C VAL A 107 5.09 -1.83 -3.19
N SER A 108 4.94 -2.31 -1.95
CA SER A 108 4.67 -3.73 -1.68
C SER A 108 3.37 -4.21 -2.33
N ILE A 109 2.30 -3.40 -2.27
CA ILE A 109 1.05 -3.74 -2.94
C ILE A 109 1.28 -3.79 -4.45
N ALA A 110 2.07 -2.88 -5.04
CA ALA A 110 2.35 -2.86 -6.48
C ALA A 110 2.97 -4.15 -6.98
N SER A 111 3.90 -4.74 -6.23
CA SER A 111 4.53 -6.02 -6.57
C SER A 111 3.63 -7.23 -6.32
N THR A 112 2.74 -7.17 -5.33
CA THR A 112 2.00 -8.37 -4.86
C THR A 112 0.57 -8.45 -5.40
N TYR A 113 -0.03 -7.30 -5.71
CA TYR A 113 -1.45 -7.14 -6.06
C TYR A 113 -1.65 -6.20 -7.25
N TYR A 114 -0.71 -6.20 -8.20
CA TYR A 114 -0.69 -5.32 -9.38
C TYR A 114 -2.07 -5.24 -10.09
N GLU A 115 -2.73 -6.39 -10.27
CA GLU A 115 -4.02 -6.52 -10.95
C GLU A 115 -5.16 -5.72 -10.28
N MET A 116 -4.99 -5.35 -9.02
CA MET A 116 -5.99 -4.64 -8.22
C MET A 116 -5.84 -3.12 -8.31
N PHE A 117 -4.79 -2.59 -8.96
CA PHE A 117 -4.49 -1.15 -8.95
C PHE A 117 -5.40 -0.30 -9.81
N GLU A 118 -5.99 -0.85 -10.88
CA GLU A 118 -6.71 -0.07 -11.90
C GLU A 118 -7.69 0.94 -11.29
N THR A 119 -8.45 0.53 -10.27
CA THR A 119 -9.45 1.37 -9.59
C THR A 119 -8.83 2.52 -8.78
N TYR A 120 -7.58 2.40 -8.35
CA TYR A 120 -6.88 3.35 -7.48
C TYR A 120 -5.83 4.20 -8.21
N MET A 121 -5.47 3.84 -9.45
CA MET A 121 -4.34 4.42 -10.16
C MET A 121 -4.38 5.94 -10.30
N GLN A 122 -5.55 6.53 -10.58
CA GLN A 122 -5.65 7.98 -10.67
C GLN A 122 -5.24 8.65 -9.35
N LYS A 123 -5.72 8.13 -8.22
CA LYS A 123 -5.42 8.68 -6.90
C LYS A 123 -3.95 8.52 -6.56
N ILE A 124 -3.38 7.36 -6.87
CA ILE A 124 -1.97 7.03 -6.59
C ILE A 124 -1.02 7.85 -7.48
N PHE A 125 -1.39 8.10 -8.73
CA PHE A 125 -0.67 9.02 -9.61
C PHE A 125 -0.60 10.43 -9.01
N GLU A 126 -1.72 10.97 -8.51
CA GLU A 126 -1.72 12.28 -7.85
C GLU A 126 -0.82 12.29 -6.60
N LEU A 127 -0.85 11.24 -5.78
CA LEU A 127 -0.03 11.11 -4.58
C LEU A 127 1.47 11.05 -4.93
N THR A 128 1.87 10.14 -5.82
CA THR A 128 3.27 9.95 -6.23
C THR A 128 3.82 11.19 -6.93
N LEU A 129 3.04 11.83 -7.81
CA LEU A 129 3.44 13.06 -8.48
C LEU A 129 3.72 14.20 -7.49
N ASN A 130 2.86 14.35 -6.48
CA ASN A 130 3.06 15.35 -5.43
C ASN A 130 4.28 15.02 -4.56
N ALA A 131 4.46 13.74 -4.20
CA ALA A 131 5.61 13.28 -3.43
C ALA A 131 6.92 13.65 -4.12
N VAL A 132 7.08 13.24 -5.39
CA VAL A 132 8.28 13.50 -6.20
C VAL A 132 8.57 15.01 -6.37
N LYS A 133 7.52 15.85 -6.44
CA LYS A 133 7.70 17.29 -6.69
C LYS A 133 7.99 18.13 -5.45
N ALA A 134 7.41 17.75 -4.30
CA ALA A 134 7.25 18.68 -3.19
C ALA A 134 7.46 18.07 -1.79
N ASP A 135 7.67 16.77 -1.69
CA ASP A 135 7.87 16.09 -0.40
C ASP A 135 9.36 15.95 -0.06
N GLU A 136 9.66 15.41 1.12
CA GLU A 136 11.02 15.11 1.54
C GLU A 136 11.62 13.98 0.70
N GLU A 137 12.96 13.98 0.58
CA GLU A 137 13.71 13.04 -0.27
C GLU A 137 13.35 11.58 0.05
N ALA A 138 13.24 11.24 1.35
CA ALA A 138 12.91 9.90 1.77
C ALA A 138 11.53 9.41 1.27
N VAL A 139 10.54 10.29 1.15
CA VAL A 139 9.20 9.95 0.61
C VAL A 139 9.22 9.96 -0.92
N SER A 140 9.94 10.91 -1.51
CA SER A 140 10.12 11.02 -2.97
C SER A 140 10.76 9.76 -3.55
N LEU A 141 11.74 9.16 -2.85
CA LEU A 141 12.39 7.93 -3.27
C LEU A 141 11.41 6.75 -3.33
N GLU A 142 10.55 6.58 -2.31
CA GLU A 142 9.53 5.51 -2.32
C GLU A 142 8.49 5.73 -3.44
N ALA A 143 8.15 6.98 -3.75
CA ALA A 143 7.26 7.28 -4.88
C ALA A 143 7.91 6.98 -6.24
N ILE A 144 9.24 7.14 -6.37
CA ILE A 144 9.98 6.72 -7.57
C ILE A 144 10.05 5.20 -7.63
N GLU A 145 10.32 4.54 -6.49
CA GLU A 145 10.36 3.09 -6.38
C GLU A 145 9.04 2.46 -6.82
N PHE A 146 7.90 3.04 -6.40
CA PHE A 146 6.60 2.59 -6.86
C PHE A 146 6.51 2.50 -8.39
N TRP A 147 6.99 3.53 -9.11
CA TRP A 147 6.96 3.53 -10.57
C TRP A 147 8.00 2.59 -11.18
N SER A 148 9.15 2.38 -10.53
CA SER A 148 10.10 1.32 -10.90
C SER A 148 9.43 -0.05 -10.81
N THR A 149 8.78 -0.35 -9.68
CA THR A 149 8.05 -1.61 -9.46
C THR A 149 6.96 -1.82 -10.50
N ILE A 150 6.14 -0.81 -10.78
CA ILE A 150 5.11 -0.90 -11.84
C ILE A 150 5.74 -1.20 -13.20
N CYS A 151 6.90 -0.61 -13.51
CA CYS A 151 7.58 -0.89 -14.77
C CYS A 151 8.13 -2.33 -14.82
N ASP A 152 8.66 -2.85 -13.71
CA ASP A 152 9.14 -4.23 -13.63
C ASP A 152 7.98 -5.23 -13.81
N GLU A 153 6.84 -5.01 -13.15
CA GLU A 153 5.63 -5.84 -13.32
C GLU A 153 5.11 -5.84 -14.77
N GLU A 154 5.08 -4.67 -15.42
CA GLU A 154 4.65 -4.55 -16.82
C GLU A 154 5.60 -5.29 -17.78
N LEU A 155 6.91 -5.21 -17.55
CA LEU A 155 7.90 -5.94 -18.33
C LEU A 155 7.77 -7.46 -18.16
N ASP A 156 7.47 -7.93 -16.95
CA ASP A 156 7.25 -9.35 -16.67
C ASP A 156 5.96 -9.85 -17.34
N ILE A 157 4.91 -9.02 -17.42
CA ILE A 157 3.69 -9.33 -18.17
C ILE A 157 4.01 -9.44 -19.66
N GLU A 158 4.65 -8.42 -20.26
CA GLU A 158 5.03 -8.41 -21.69
C GLU A 158 5.94 -9.59 -22.07
N GLY A 159 6.91 -9.93 -21.20
CA GLY A 159 7.85 -11.04 -21.43
C GLY A 159 7.21 -12.44 -21.36
N ASN A 160 6.10 -12.55 -20.62
CA ASN A 160 5.32 -13.79 -20.48
C ASN A 160 4.19 -13.92 -21.52
N GLU A 161 3.92 -12.89 -22.32
CA GLU A 161 3.04 -12.99 -23.49
C GLU A 161 3.69 -13.91 -24.54
N VAL A 162 3.26 -15.18 -24.56
CA VAL A 162 3.54 -16.08 -25.68
C VAL A 162 3.03 -15.38 -26.94
N PRO A 163 3.84 -15.25 -28.02
CA PRO A 163 3.37 -14.61 -29.24
C PRO A 163 2.19 -15.40 -29.79
N GLU A 164 0.97 -14.96 -29.50
CA GLU A 164 -0.23 -15.53 -30.07
C GLU A 164 -0.16 -15.31 -31.57
N ILE A 165 0.02 -16.40 -32.30
CA ILE A 165 -0.09 -16.42 -33.76
C ILE A 165 -1.56 -16.17 -34.09
N GLY A 166 -1.91 -14.89 -34.18
CA GLY A 166 -3.12 -14.33 -34.78
C GLY A 166 -4.44 -14.66 -34.07
N ASN A 167 -5.04 -13.67 -33.40
CA ASN A 167 -6.13 -12.85 -33.98
C ASN A 167 -6.60 -11.80 -32.96
N SER A 168 -6.57 -10.52 -33.37
CA SER A 168 -7.41 -9.39 -32.93
C SER A 168 -7.74 -9.20 -31.43
N ASN A 169 -7.31 -8.04 -30.92
CA ASN A 169 -7.70 -7.31 -29.70
C ASN A 169 -6.74 -7.40 -28.51
N SER A 170 -5.43 -7.30 -28.79
CA SER A 170 -4.37 -7.09 -27.79
C SER A 170 -4.24 -5.63 -27.32
N GLU A 171 -5.29 -4.82 -27.44
CA GLU A 171 -5.20 -3.39 -27.06
C GLU A 171 -5.46 -3.19 -25.55
N ASP A 172 -6.16 -4.11 -24.87
CA ASP A 172 -6.67 -3.86 -23.51
C ASP A 172 -5.63 -4.03 -22.36
N THR A 173 -4.54 -4.77 -22.57
CA THR A 173 -3.58 -5.10 -21.48
C THR A 173 -2.52 -4.01 -21.27
N ILE A 174 -2.17 -3.23 -22.30
CA ILE A 174 -1.08 -2.22 -22.26
C ILE A 174 -1.51 -0.91 -21.56
N TYR A 175 -2.75 -0.82 -21.05
CA TYR A 175 -3.34 0.47 -20.72
C TYR A 175 -2.89 1.09 -19.39
N ILE A 176 -2.45 0.37 -18.37
CA ILE A 176 -2.30 1.02 -17.05
C ILE A 176 -1.11 1.99 -17.01
N SER A 177 0.09 1.54 -17.39
CA SER A 177 1.27 2.41 -17.52
C SER A 177 1.15 3.42 -18.67
N ALA A 178 0.69 3.00 -19.84
CA ALA A 178 0.60 3.87 -21.02
C ALA A 178 -0.52 4.92 -20.93
N HIS A 179 -1.64 4.64 -20.25
CA HIS A 179 -2.73 5.60 -20.02
C HIS A 179 -2.36 6.61 -18.94
N ALA A 180 -1.71 6.18 -17.85
CA ALA A 180 -1.17 7.08 -16.83
C ALA A 180 -0.11 8.04 -17.44
N ALA A 181 0.81 7.51 -18.25
CA ALA A 181 1.80 8.31 -18.97
C ALA A 181 1.17 9.22 -20.04
N ARG A 182 0.21 8.74 -20.84
CA ARG A 182 -0.46 9.56 -21.88
C ARG A 182 -1.30 10.70 -21.31
N ASN A 183 -1.99 10.50 -20.19
CA ASN A 183 -2.76 11.57 -19.55
C ASN A 183 -1.86 12.66 -18.96
N SER A 184 -0.64 12.30 -18.50
CA SER A 184 0.35 13.27 -18.00
C SER A 184 0.89 14.23 -19.07
N ALA A 185 0.90 13.82 -20.35
CA ALA A 185 1.37 14.62 -21.46
C ALA A 185 0.32 15.64 -21.98
N GLN A 186 -0.94 15.54 -21.54
CA GLN A 186 -2.04 16.41 -22.02
C GLN A 186 -2.40 17.54 -21.05
N THR A 187 -1.87 17.54 -19.83
CA THR A 187 -2.11 18.56 -18.80
C THR A 187 -0.89 19.46 -18.52
N GLY A 188 0.10 19.45 -19.40
CA GLY A 188 1.28 20.33 -19.36
C GLY A 188 1.17 21.53 -20.28
#